data_AF-S3DUJ4-F1
#
_entry.id   AF-S3DUJ4-F1
#
_cell.length_a   1.000
_cell.length_b   1.000
_cell.length_c   1.000
_cell.angle_alpha   90.00
_cell.angle_beta   90.00
_cell.angle_gamma   90.00
#
_symmetry.space_group_name_H-M   'P 1'
#
loop_
_entity.id
_entity.type
_entity.pdbx_description
1 polymer ?
#
loop_
_entity_poly.entity_id
_entity_poly.type
_entity_poly.pdbx_seq_one_letter_code
_entity_poly.pdbx_strand_id
1 'polypeptide(L)'
;MSSIREVDKITLVTPRPVEMQVLCLGLSRTATMTMYTALNKLGYKSYHMLAAVTEPRSVQDRHLVCWREALNYKVHGVGQPYTGADIDKILQYHSAVTDMPCVNFSKELIERFPNAKVVLTQRDP
;
A
#
# COMPACT_ATOMS: atom_id res chain seq x y z
N MET A 1 0.72 21.48 -19.54
CA MET A 1 1.56 21.30 -18.33
C MET A 1 0.99 20.11 -17.57
N SER A 2 1.81 19.11 -17.25
CA SER A 2 1.33 17.95 -16.47
C SER A 2 0.94 18.42 -15.06
N SER A 3 -0.26 18.07 -14.60
CA SER A 3 -0.70 18.37 -13.23
C SER A 3 0.20 17.65 -12.22
N ILE A 4 0.47 18.29 -11.07
CA ILE A 4 1.11 17.67 -9.91
C ILE A 4 0.27 16.46 -9.47
N ARG A 5 0.90 15.29 -9.24
CA ARG A 5 0.22 14.08 -8.74
C ARG A 5 -0.19 14.28 -7.28
N GLU A 6 -1.29 13.68 -6.82
CA GLU A 6 -1.70 13.79 -5.42
C GLU A 6 -0.63 13.21 -4.46
N VAL A 7 0.07 12.14 -4.85
CA VAL A 7 1.15 11.56 -4.03
C VAL A 7 2.35 12.50 -3.85
N ASP A 8 2.55 13.47 -4.75
CA ASP A 8 3.62 14.46 -4.61
C ASP A 8 3.32 15.49 -3.51
N LYS A 9 2.07 15.56 -3.05
CA LYS A 9 1.65 16.39 -1.92
C LYS A 9 1.85 15.69 -0.57
N ILE A 10 2.09 14.39 -0.56
CA ILE A 10 2.40 13.63 0.65
C ILE A 10 3.89 13.79 0.98
N THR A 11 4.17 14.44 2.11
CA THR A 11 5.54 14.59 2.61
C THR A 11 6.10 13.23 3.05
N LEU A 12 7.25 12.84 2.50
CA LEU A 12 8.00 11.67 2.96
C LEU A 12 8.80 12.01 4.23
N VAL A 13 8.60 11.25 5.29
CA VAL A 13 9.41 11.36 6.52
C VAL A 13 10.60 10.41 6.44
N THR A 14 11.80 10.93 6.70
CA THR A 14 13.06 10.16 6.67
C THR A 14 13.83 10.31 7.99
N PRO A 15 14.21 9.21 8.67
CA PRO A 15 13.89 7.83 8.33
C PRO A 15 12.38 7.57 8.41
N ARG A 16 11.91 6.52 7.72
CA ARG A 16 10.50 6.15 7.74
C ARG A 16 10.03 5.95 9.20
N PRO A 17 8.87 6.50 9.60
CA PRO A 17 8.38 6.42 10.98
C PRO A 17 8.14 5.00 11.48
N VAL A 18 7.79 4.09 10.58
CA VAL A 18 7.50 2.68 10.89
C VAL A 18 8.12 1.81 9.81
N GLU A 19 8.98 0.86 10.18
CA GLU A 19 9.60 -0.07 9.23
C GLU A 19 8.53 -1.00 8.60
N MET A 20 8.61 -1.20 7.28
CA MET A 20 7.80 -2.22 6.59
C MET A 20 8.37 -3.61 6.87
N GLN A 21 7.59 -4.47 7.50
CA GLN A 21 8.03 -5.77 8.00
C GLN A 21 7.31 -6.95 7.34
N VAL A 22 6.05 -6.80 6.92
CA VAL A 22 5.25 -7.90 6.34
C VAL A 22 4.47 -7.44 5.11
N LEU A 23 4.68 -8.14 3.99
CA LEU A 23 3.92 -7.97 2.75
C LEU A 23 2.98 -9.17 2.58
N CYS A 24 1.70 -9.01 2.93
CA CYS A 24 0.69 -10.04 2.66
C CYS A 24 0.07 -9.81 1.28
N LEU A 25 0.60 -10.49 0.27
CA LEU A 25 0.33 -10.28 -1.15
C LEU A 25 -0.73 -11.25 -1.71
N GLY A 26 -1.67 -11.69 -0.88
CA GLY A 26 -2.85 -12.42 -1.32
C GLY A 26 -3.90 -11.51 -1.95
N LEU A 27 -4.58 -11.99 -2.99
CA LEU A 27 -5.64 -11.24 -3.66
C LEU A 27 -6.85 -11.02 -2.74
N SER A 28 -7.67 -10.04 -3.08
CA SER A 28 -8.93 -9.82 -2.37
C SER A 28 -9.77 -11.09 -2.35
N ARG A 29 -10.48 -11.30 -1.22
CA ARG A 29 -11.30 -12.50 -0.95
C ARG A 29 -10.50 -13.78 -0.65
N THR A 30 -9.18 -13.71 -0.47
CA THR A 30 -8.35 -14.80 0.07
C THR A 30 -8.02 -14.61 1.57
N ALA A 31 -9.03 -14.24 2.37
CA ALA A 31 -8.93 -13.96 3.81
C ALA A 31 -8.05 -12.76 4.20
N THR A 32 -7.92 -11.76 3.33
CA THR A 32 -7.11 -10.54 3.55
C THR A 32 -7.54 -9.72 4.77
N MET A 33 -8.85 -9.63 5.06
CA MET A 33 -9.36 -9.00 6.28
C MET A 33 -8.97 -9.77 7.55
N THR A 34 -9.01 -11.11 7.50
CA THR A 34 -8.55 -11.95 8.61
C THR A 34 -7.06 -11.72 8.88
N MET A 35 -6.24 -11.67 7.83
CA MET A 35 -4.82 -11.34 7.95
C MET A 35 -4.59 -9.94 8.51
N TYR A 36 -5.34 -8.94 8.04
CA TYR A 36 -5.30 -7.58 8.58
C TYR A 36 -5.57 -7.56 10.08
N THR A 37 -6.64 -8.23 10.54
CA THR A 37 -6.97 -8.32 11.96
C THR A 37 -5.90 -9.08 12.75
N ALA A 38 -5.39 -10.20 12.23
CA ALA A 38 -4.38 -11.01 12.91
C ALA A 38 -3.05 -10.24 13.09
N LEU A 39 -2.58 -9.57 12.04
CA LEU A 39 -1.36 -8.77 12.10
C LEU A 39 -1.51 -7.59 13.08
N ASN A 40 -2.64 -6.90 13.08
CA ASN A 40 -2.90 -5.85 14.07
C ASN A 40 -2.91 -6.38 15.51
N LYS A 41 -3.46 -7.58 15.74
CA LYS A 41 -3.41 -8.24 17.07
C LYS A 41 -1.98 -8.60 17.49
N LEU A 42 -1.10 -8.92 16.54
CA LEU A 42 0.31 -9.21 16.79
C LEU A 42 1.18 -7.95 16.97
N GLY A 43 0.58 -6.74 16.93
CA GLY A 43 1.28 -5.48 17.15
C GLY A 43 1.80 -4.80 15.88
N TYR A 44 1.54 -5.35 14.70
CA TYR A 44 1.81 -4.65 13.45
C TYR A 44 0.79 -3.54 13.22
N LYS A 45 1.16 -2.48 12.50
CA LYS A 45 0.22 -1.51 11.95
C LYS A 45 -0.04 -1.84 10.49
N SER A 46 -1.11 -2.58 10.25
CA SER A 46 -1.42 -3.13 8.92
C SER A 46 -2.20 -2.15 8.06
N TYR A 47 -1.88 -2.06 6.78
CA TYR A 47 -2.67 -1.34 5.78
C TYR A 47 -3.57 -2.32 5.02
N HIS A 48 -4.83 -1.96 4.82
CA HIS A 48 -5.84 -2.71 4.05
C HIS A 48 -6.70 -1.68 3.29
N MET A 49 -7.48 -2.09 2.28
CA MET A 49 -8.42 -1.19 1.59
C MET A 49 -9.32 -0.41 2.56
N LEU A 50 -9.74 -1.08 3.65
CA LEU A 50 -10.49 -0.46 4.73
C LEU A 50 -9.73 0.73 5.33
N ALA A 51 -8.46 0.55 5.70
CA ALA A 51 -7.62 1.60 6.27
C ALA A 51 -7.44 2.78 5.30
N ALA A 52 -7.36 2.52 3.99
CA ALA A 52 -7.31 3.56 2.97
C ALA A 52 -8.57 4.46 2.95
N VAL A 53 -9.73 3.89 3.33
CA VAL A 53 -11.03 4.58 3.32
C VAL A 53 -11.35 5.22 4.67
N THR A 54 -10.96 4.59 5.78
CA THR A 54 -11.46 4.94 7.12
C THR A 54 -10.43 5.60 8.02
N GLU A 55 -9.13 5.42 7.81
CA GLU A 55 -8.14 6.06 8.69
C GLU A 55 -8.09 7.58 8.43
N PRO A 56 -8.18 8.44 9.46
CA PRO A 56 -8.20 9.90 9.29
C PRO A 56 -7.04 10.43 8.46
N ARG A 57 -5.83 9.89 8.66
CA ARG A 57 -4.64 10.26 7.89
C ARG A 57 -4.77 9.83 6.43
N SER A 58 -5.22 8.60 6.16
CA SER A 58 -5.44 8.13 4.79
C SER A 58 -6.43 8.99 4.01
N VAL A 59 -7.49 9.45 4.68
CA VAL A 59 -8.49 10.35 4.11
C VAL A 59 -7.89 11.74 3.87
N GLN A 60 -7.18 12.29 4.85
CA GLN A 60 -6.52 13.59 4.77
C GLN A 60 -5.48 13.63 3.63
N ASP A 61 -4.66 12.60 3.53
CA ASP A 61 -3.62 12.44 2.51
C ASP A 61 -4.17 11.90 1.18
N ARG A 62 -5.51 11.76 1.07
CA ARG A 62 -6.23 11.39 -0.15
C ARG A 62 -5.70 10.09 -0.78
N HIS A 63 -5.43 9.09 0.05
CA HIS A 63 -4.85 7.81 -0.39
C HIS A 63 -5.62 7.18 -1.56
N LEU A 64 -6.95 7.20 -1.56
CA LEU A 64 -7.76 6.67 -2.66
C LEU A 64 -7.47 7.35 -4.01
N VAL A 65 -7.16 8.65 -4.00
CA VAL A 65 -6.83 9.38 -5.23
C VAL A 65 -5.43 9.00 -5.69
N CYS A 66 -4.47 8.90 -4.78
CA CYS A 66 -3.12 8.44 -5.09
C CYS A 66 -3.13 7.03 -5.69
N TRP A 67 -3.89 6.10 -5.09
CA TRP A 67 -4.03 4.75 -5.62
C TRP A 67 -4.70 4.69 -6.98
N ARG A 68 -5.69 5.57 -7.25
CA ARG A 68 -6.30 5.70 -8.57
C ARG A 68 -5.28 6.19 -9.61
N GLU A 69 -4.45 7.17 -9.29
CA GLU A 69 -3.38 7.63 -10.17
C GLU A 69 -2.38 6.49 -10.47
N ALA A 70 -1.93 5.79 -9.43
CA ALA A 70 -0.99 4.68 -9.56
C ALA A 70 -1.55 3.57 -10.45
N LEU A 71 -2.82 3.19 -10.27
CA LEU A 71 -3.48 2.17 -11.07
C LEU A 71 -3.73 2.62 -12.51
N ASN A 72 -4.13 3.88 -12.72
CA ASN A 72 -4.30 4.42 -14.08
C ASN A 72 -2.99 4.39 -14.88
N TYR A 73 -1.87 4.76 -14.24
CA TYR A 73 -0.56 4.64 -14.88
C TYR A 73 -0.21 3.17 -15.13
N LYS A 74 -0.33 2.30 -14.12
CA LYS A 74 0.09 0.89 -14.21
C LYS A 74 -0.72 0.08 -15.23
N VAL A 75 -2.03 0.28 -15.28
CA VAL A 75 -2.94 -0.52 -16.11
C VAL A 75 -3.13 0.10 -17.50
N HIS A 76 -3.20 1.42 -17.59
CA HIS A 76 -3.56 2.10 -18.83
C HIS A 76 -2.43 2.95 -19.44
N GLY A 77 -1.30 3.11 -18.74
CA GLY A 77 -0.23 4.01 -19.18
C GLY A 77 -0.63 5.49 -19.15
N VAL A 78 -1.71 5.82 -18.42
CA VAL A 78 -2.27 7.19 -18.38
C VAL A 78 -1.75 7.93 -17.16
N GLY A 79 -1.23 9.14 -17.39
CA GLY A 79 -0.71 10.00 -16.34
C GLY A 79 0.80 9.90 -16.20
N GLN A 80 1.30 10.29 -15.03
CA GLN A 80 2.74 10.29 -14.73
C GLN A 80 3.17 8.95 -14.12
N PRO A 81 4.42 8.50 -14.34
CA PRO A 81 4.95 7.27 -13.77
C PRO A 81 4.78 7.20 -12.26
N TYR A 82 4.51 6.01 -11.73
CA TYR A 82 4.46 5.73 -10.29
C TYR A 82 5.54 4.72 -9.93
N THR A 83 6.30 4.99 -8.87
CA THR A 83 7.41 4.15 -8.41
C THR A 83 7.13 3.53 -7.05
N GLY A 84 7.93 2.55 -6.64
CA GLY A 84 7.90 2.02 -5.27
C GLY A 84 8.12 3.10 -4.20
N ALA A 85 8.88 4.17 -4.50
CA ALA A 85 9.07 5.30 -3.59
C ALA A 85 7.81 6.18 -3.45
N ASP A 86 6.99 6.28 -4.49
CA ASP A 86 5.70 6.98 -4.42
C ASP A 86 4.72 6.17 -3.55
N ILE A 87 4.69 4.84 -3.74
CA ILE A 87 3.88 3.94 -2.90
C ILE A 87 4.34 3.99 -1.43
N ASP A 88 5.64 4.10 -1.21
CA ASP A 88 6.21 4.24 0.13
C ASP A 88 5.68 5.47 0.87
N LYS A 89 5.55 6.63 0.20
CA LYS A 89 4.94 7.83 0.78
C LYS A 89 3.55 7.57 1.36
N ILE A 90 2.73 6.80 0.63
CA ILE A 90 1.36 6.44 1.05
C ILE A 90 1.39 5.53 2.29
N LEU A 91 2.32 4.58 2.30
CA LEU A 91 2.37 3.53 3.32
C LEU A 91 3.22 3.90 4.53
N GLN A 92 3.90 5.05 4.54
CA GLN A 92 5.05 5.35 5.41
C GLN A 92 4.82 5.16 6.93
N TYR A 93 3.56 5.08 7.37
CA TYR A 93 3.15 4.89 8.76
C TYR A 93 2.62 3.49 9.08
N HIS A 94 2.79 2.52 8.19
CA HIS A 94 2.31 1.14 8.32
C HIS A 94 3.49 0.17 8.23
N SER A 95 3.46 -0.86 9.08
CA SER A 95 4.50 -1.91 9.15
C SER A 95 4.11 -3.19 8.41
N ALA A 96 2.87 -3.29 7.95
CA ALA A 96 2.41 -4.41 7.15
C ALA A 96 1.38 -3.96 6.13
N VAL A 97 1.20 -4.74 5.06
CA VAL A 97 0.14 -4.52 4.07
C VAL A 97 -0.63 -5.81 3.81
N THR A 98 -1.91 -5.69 3.52
CA THR A 98 -2.78 -6.75 3.03
C THR A 98 -3.76 -6.18 1.99
N ASP A 99 -4.35 -7.06 1.17
CA ASP A 99 -5.41 -6.71 0.22
C ASP A 99 -5.01 -5.74 -0.91
N MET A 100 -5.99 -5.39 -1.74
CA MET A 100 -5.90 -4.21 -2.59
C MET A 100 -5.86 -2.94 -1.73
N PRO A 101 -5.29 -1.84 -2.24
CA PRO A 101 -4.61 -1.71 -3.54
C PRO A 101 -3.17 -2.24 -3.55
N CYS A 102 -2.58 -2.55 -2.39
CA CYS A 102 -1.17 -2.92 -2.27
C CYS A 102 -0.77 -4.16 -3.07
N VAL A 103 -1.60 -5.21 -3.08
CA VAL A 103 -1.31 -6.45 -3.82
C VAL A 103 -1.08 -6.21 -5.32
N ASN A 104 -1.71 -5.19 -5.91
CA ASN A 104 -1.53 -4.83 -7.32
C ASN A 104 -0.14 -4.26 -7.62
N PHE A 105 0.66 -3.95 -6.59
CA PHE A 105 2.03 -3.43 -6.68
C PHE A 105 3.05 -4.34 -6.00
N SER A 106 2.77 -5.65 -5.99
CA SER A 106 3.60 -6.67 -5.37
C SER A 106 5.08 -6.58 -5.76
N LYS A 107 5.39 -6.41 -7.05
CA LYS A 107 6.77 -6.31 -7.55
C LYS A 107 7.47 -5.08 -6.97
N GLU A 108 6.84 -3.92 -7.08
CA GLU A 108 7.37 -2.65 -6.59
C GLU A 108 7.57 -2.65 -5.07
N LEU A 109 6.66 -3.29 -4.33
CA LEU A 109 6.75 -3.42 -2.88
C LEU A 109 7.89 -4.35 -2.45
N ILE A 110 8.06 -5.49 -3.13
CA ILE A 110 9.17 -6.42 -2.85
C ILE A 110 10.52 -5.76 -3.14
N GLU A 111 10.64 -5.06 -4.27
CA GLU A 111 11.86 -4.33 -4.63
C GLU A 111 12.14 -3.18 -3.65
N ARG A 112 11.09 -2.47 -3.20
CA ARG A 112 11.23 -1.35 -2.27
C ARG A 112 11.55 -1.78 -0.84
N PHE A 113 11.01 -2.92 -0.39
CA PHE A 113 11.13 -3.44 0.97
C PHE A 113 11.76 -4.84 0.98
N PRO A 114 13.05 -4.97 0.58
CA PRO A 114 13.68 -6.27 0.42
C PRO A 114 13.83 -7.07 1.73
N ASN A 115 13.78 -6.39 2.88
CA ASN A 115 13.86 -7.03 4.20
C ASN A 115 12.50 -7.48 4.75
N ALA A 116 11.39 -7.07 4.12
CA ALA A 116 10.06 -7.44 4.58
C ALA A 116 9.75 -8.91 4.23
N LYS A 117 9.13 -9.63 5.16
CA LYS A 117 8.68 -11.01 4.91
C LYS A 117 7.47 -10.99 3.97
N VAL A 118 7.43 -11.92 3.02
CA VAL A 118 6.30 -12.08 2.10
C VAL A 118 5.40 -13.22 2.55
N VAL A 119 4.09 -12.96 2.61
CA VAL A 119 3.04 -13.95 2.88
C VAL A 119 2.07 -13.95 1.70
N LEU A 120 1.72 -15.12 1.19
CA LEU A 120 0.76 -15.27 0.11
C LEU A 120 -0.43 -16.10 0.59
N THR A 121 -1.58 -15.46 0.81
CA THR A 121 -2.82 -16.18 1.13
C THR A 121 -3.54 -16.61 -0.15
N GLN A 122 -3.97 -17.87 -0.16
CA GLN A 122 -4.64 -18.51 -1.30
C GLN A 122 -5.91 -19.23 -0.83
N ARG A 123 -6.75 -19.64 -1.79
CA ARG A 123 -7.94 -20.48 -1.61
C ARG A 123 -8.18 -21.27 -2.90
N ASP A 124 -9.06 -22.26 -2.85
CA ASP A 124 -9.53 -22.93 -4.05
C ASP A 124 -10.19 -21.92 -5.02
N PRO A 125 -9.87 -21.98 -6.34
CA PRO A 125 -10.42 -21.09 -7.37
C PRO A 125 -11.94 -21.09 -7.49
#